data_AF-A0A1G1E620-F1
#
_entry.id   AF-A0A1G1E620-F1
#
_cell.length_a   1.000
_cell.length_b   1.000
_cell.length_c   1.000
_cell.angle_alpha   90.00
_cell.angle_beta   90.00
_cell.angle_gamma   90.00
#
_symmetry.space_group_name_H-M   'P 1'
#
loop_
_entity.id
_entity.type
_entity.pdbx_description
1 polymer ?
#
loop_
_entity_poly.entity_id
_entity_poly.type
_entity_poly.pdbx_seq_one_letter_code
_entity_poly.pdbx_strand_id
1 'polypeptide(L)'
;MLRYGMNNKIKLFFLCLGCLFILSFNDKASCEEYKLFTGVVHLDSTISGGKLPPEEMARIAHDAGVEIAIFTDHDTMRWEYGIPPLRKFIRKVVEKGSIHNYGEANYINTISGLNQKYPDMLIMHGAEAIPFYWWKGSYFTKDLEMMDGHKHILVMGLNNVSDYENLPSIGKGYSREFAFDTLVSLWPLCFFVFGWLLFSSAREGGIATLLKIASTICLLLGIIFTLNNFPFASPRYDQYHGDRGIAPYQTVIDYVNSRGGVTFWAHPEVEDVNKEAGGVKLITKPYHEDLFKVRNYTGFSVFAEGIKFMAPPGGVWDQILAQYCKGERERPVWAIGEVDFGDEDTFSIKDSQTIFLLKEKNEKAVIEALKAGRVYALHLYTEKTPTLILDTFIIEDTTQPAKAYMGEELETDKNPRLKIHVSLPEMAKDVKYRVDIIRNGEVIHRFESTGNTEMTYEDKYVKPGEKIYYRLDIDGPSRILSNPIFVKFGSPSGNTKGE
;
A
#
# COMPACT_ATOMS: atom_id res chain seq x y z
N MET A 1 -76.88 -17.76 12.27
CA MET A 1 -76.16 -16.83 11.38
C MET A 1 -74.77 -16.57 11.94
N LEU A 2 -73.75 -16.68 11.07
CA LEU A 2 -72.37 -16.18 11.24
C LEU A 2 -71.50 -16.82 12.32
N ARG A 3 -70.73 -17.85 11.94
CA ARG A 3 -69.31 -18.07 12.35
C ARG A 3 -68.74 -19.35 11.75
N TYR A 4 -68.56 -19.44 10.43
CA TYR A 4 -67.81 -20.56 9.82
C TYR A 4 -67.21 -20.19 8.45
N GLY A 5 -66.65 -18.99 8.29
CA GLY A 5 -66.16 -18.51 6.98
C GLY A 5 -64.75 -17.91 6.94
N MET A 6 -64.05 -17.74 8.07
CA MET A 6 -62.82 -16.93 8.12
C MET A 6 -61.51 -17.71 8.25
N ASN A 7 -61.53 -19.02 8.58
CA ASN A 7 -60.28 -19.76 8.86
C ASN A 7 -59.55 -20.27 7.61
N ASN A 8 -60.25 -20.55 6.50
CA ASN A 8 -59.59 -21.08 5.30
C ASN A 8 -58.94 -19.98 4.44
N LYS A 9 -59.48 -18.75 4.44
CA LYS A 9 -58.89 -17.63 3.71
C LYS A 9 -57.58 -17.13 4.35
N ILE A 10 -57.49 -17.15 5.68
CA ILE A 10 -56.26 -16.77 6.40
C ILE A 10 -55.18 -17.82 6.21
N LYS A 11 -55.51 -19.13 6.27
CA LYS A 11 -54.55 -20.20 5.97
C LYS A 11 -54.06 -20.16 4.53
N LEU A 12 -54.93 -19.88 3.56
CA LEU A 12 -54.54 -19.74 2.16
C LEU A 12 -53.69 -18.48 1.93
N PHE A 13 -53.98 -17.38 2.63
CA PHE A 13 -53.18 -16.15 2.57
C PHE A 13 -51.77 -16.36 3.14
N PHE A 14 -51.61 -17.05 4.27
CA PHE A 14 -50.29 -17.39 4.82
C PHE A 14 -49.54 -18.44 3.99
N LEU A 15 -50.24 -19.38 3.34
CA LEU A 15 -49.61 -20.34 2.42
C LEU A 15 -49.12 -19.63 1.15
N CYS A 16 -49.89 -18.67 0.62
CA CYS A 16 -49.47 -17.84 -0.51
C CYS A 16 -48.34 -16.87 -0.14
N LEU A 17 -48.33 -16.29 1.07
CA LEU A 17 -47.23 -15.46 1.57
C LEU A 17 -45.95 -16.28 1.77
N GLY A 18 -46.07 -17.53 2.26
CA GLY A 18 -44.97 -18.48 2.37
C GLY A 18 -44.41 -18.92 1.02
N CYS A 19 -45.27 -19.16 0.03
CA CYS A 19 -44.83 -19.46 -1.34
C CYS A 19 -44.23 -18.23 -2.06
N LEU A 20 -44.71 -17.01 -1.77
CA LEU A 20 -44.10 -15.77 -2.27
C LEU A 20 -42.74 -15.49 -1.60
N PHE A 21 -42.55 -15.86 -0.33
CA PHE A 21 -41.24 -15.76 0.33
C PHE A 21 -40.23 -16.81 -0.15
N ILE A 22 -40.69 -18.02 -0.50
CA ILE A 22 -39.82 -19.08 -1.04
C ILE A 22 -39.48 -18.84 -2.52
N LEU A 23 -40.31 -18.10 -3.27
CA LEU A 23 -40.03 -17.71 -4.66
C LEU A 23 -39.12 -16.47 -4.79
N SER A 24 -38.77 -15.78 -3.69
CA SER A 24 -37.84 -14.65 -3.70
C SER A 24 -36.41 -15.01 -3.27
N PHE A 25 -36.12 -16.29 -2.98
CA PHE A 25 -34.76 -16.80 -2.75
C PHE A 25 -34.33 -17.82 -3.82
N ASN A 26 -34.77 -17.58 -5.05
CA ASN A 26 -34.03 -18.03 -6.22
C ASN A 26 -33.36 -16.80 -6.84
N ASP A 27 -32.41 -16.23 -6.09
CA ASP A 27 -31.24 -15.70 -6.77
C ASP A 27 -30.66 -16.91 -7.49
N LYS A 28 -31.02 -17.06 -8.77
CA LYS A 28 -30.08 -17.60 -9.72
C LYS A 28 -28.83 -16.77 -9.46
N ALA A 29 -27.88 -17.34 -8.72
CA ALA A 29 -26.51 -16.90 -8.69
C ALA A 29 -26.01 -17.04 -10.12
N SER A 30 -26.41 -16.08 -10.95
CA SER A 30 -25.68 -15.63 -12.09
C SER A 30 -24.34 -15.23 -11.49
N CYS A 31 -23.41 -16.18 -11.51
CA CYS A 31 -22.00 -15.91 -11.27
C CYS A 31 -21.59 -14.98 -12.40
N GLU A 32 -21.88 -13.68 -12.27
CA GLU A 32 -21.44 -12.68 -13.23
C GLU A 32 -19.93 -12.81 -13.35
N GLU A 33 -19.52 -13.17 -14.56
CA GLU A 33 -18.13 -13.44 -14.89
C GLU A 33 -17.34 -12.13 -14.82
N TYR A 34 -16.18 -12.17 -14.17
CA TYR A 34 -15.29 -11.02 -14.09
C TYR A 34 -14.75 -10.67 -15.47
N LYS A 35 -14.65 -9.38 -15.77
CA LYS A 35 -13.96 -8.85 -16.94
C LYS A 35 -12.57 -8.38 -16.53
N LEU A 36 -11.61 -8.57 -17.43
CA LEU A 36 -10.25 -8.09 -17.25
C LEU A 36 -10.14 -6.65 -17.72
N PHE A 37 -9.57 -5.78 -16.87
CA PHE A 37 -9.29 -4.39 -17.20
C PHE A 37 -7.81 -4.11 -16.97
N THR A 38 -7.14 -3.55 -17.98
CA THR A 38 -5.72 -3.19 -17.87
C THR A 38 -5.56 -1.92 -17.07
N GLY A 39 -4.76 -1.95 -16.01
CA GLY A 39 -4.46 -0.76 -15.24
C GLY A 39 -2.97 -0.53 -14.99
N VAL A 40 -2.63 0.73 -14.77
CA VAL A 40 -1.30 1.18 -14.37
C VAL A 40 -1.43 1.90 -13.02
N VAL A 41 -0.53 1.56 -12.11
CA VAL A 41 -0.47 2.09 -10.76
C VAL A 41 0.90 2.70 -10.57
N HIS A 42 0.94 3.83 -9.87
CA HIS A 42 2.16 4.60 -9.61
C HIS A 42 2.56 5.51 -10.77
N LEU A 43 1.71 6.51 -11.01
CA LEU A 43 1.96 7.59 -11.95
C LEU A 43 2.35 8.86 -11.17
N ASP A 44 3.58 9.34 -11.36
CA ASP A 44 4.11 10.56 -10.73
C ASP A 44 4.19 11.70 -11.77
N SER A 45 3.48 12.79 -11.53
CA SER A 45 3.37 13.91 -12.47
C SER A 45 4.23 15.11 -12.04
N THR A 46 4.21 16.19 -12.85
CA THR A 46 4.84 17.47 -12.47
C THR A 46 4.24 18.10 -11.20
N ILE A 47 3.14 17.58 -10.66
CA ILE A 47 2.62 18.01 -9.36
C ILE A 47 3.63 17.67 -8.26
N SER A 48 4.33 16.54 -8.36
CA SER A 48 5.40 16.18 -7.43
C SER A 48 6.79 16.07 -8.05
N GLY A 49 7.21 14.90 -8.49
CA GLY A 49 8.57 14.61 -8.94
C GLY A 49 8.69 14.32 -10.44
N GLY A 50 7.57 14.02 -11.10
CA GLY A 50 7.53 13.65 -12.51
C GLY A 50 7.86 14.78 -13.48
N LYS A 51 8.28 14.41 -14.68
CA LYS A 51 8.60 15.34 -15.77
C LYS A 51 7.39 15.74 -16.60
N LEU A 52 6.32 14.94 -16.59
CA LEU A 52 5.14 15.15 -17.42
C LEU A 52 3.96 15.75 -16.64
N PRO A 53 3.23 16.70 -17.24
CA PRO A 53 2.00 17.19 -16.64
C PRO A 53 0.93 16.09 -16.60
N PRO A 54 0.01 16.11 -15.60
CA PRO A 54 -1.02 15.10 -15.44
C PRO A 54 -1.83 14.80 -16.71
N GLU A 55 -2.14 15.84 -17.49
CA GLU A 55 -2.90 15.72 -18.73
C GLU A 55 -2.15 14.94 -19.82
N GLU A 56 -0.84 15.21 -19.98
CA GLU A 56 -0.03 14.51 -20.97
C GLU A 56 0.17 13.06 -20.57
N MET A 57 0.36 12.79 -19.29
CA MET A 57 0.43 11.44 -18.74
C MET A 57 -0.87 10.66 -18.95
N ALA A 58 -2.02 11.29 -18.73
CA ALA A 58 -3.32 10.69 -19.04
C ALA A 58 -3.48 10.41 -20.54
N ARG A 59 -3.02 11.30 -21.41
CA ARG A 59 -3.00 11.08 -22.86
C ARG A 59 -2.14 9.85 -23.22
N ILE A 60 -0.93 9.74 -22.66
CA ILE A 60 -0.02 8.62 -22.91
C ILE A 60 -0.64 7.30 -22.44
N ALA A 61 -1.27 7.28 -21.26
CA ALA A 61 -1.98 6.10 -20.74
C ALA A 61 -3.14 5.70 -21.67
N HIS A 62 -3.93 6.68 -22.10
CA HIS A 62 -5.05 6.50 -23.03
C HIS A 62 -4.58 5.92 -24.37
N ASP A 63 -3.56 6.51 -24.98
CA ASP A 63 -2.96 6.06 -26.24
C ASP A 63 -2.30 4.67 -26.12
N ALA A 64 -1.85 4.32 -24.91
CA ALA A 64 -1.33 3.01 -24.58
C ALA A 64 -2.42 1.93 -24.44
N GLY A 65 -3.70 2.29 -24.44
CA GLY A 65 -4.83 1.38 -24.23
C GLY A 65 -5.05 1.00 -22.77
N VAL A 66 -4.55 1.81 -21.83
CA VAL A 66 -4.81 1.65 -20.40
C VAL A 66 -6.27 1.97 -20.12
N GLU A 67 -6.93 1.15 -19.31
CA GLU A 67 -8.34 1.33 -18.96
C GLU A 67 -8.53 1.90 -17.56
N ILE A 68 -7.54 1.72 -16.68
CA ILE A 68 -7.52 2.23 -15.29
C ILE A 68 -6.14 2.87 -15.01
N ALA A 69 -6.10 4.15 -14.69
CA ALA A 69 -4.87 4.87 -14.36
C ALA A 69 -4.95 5.45 -12.94
N ILE A 70 -3.99 5.11 -12.07
CA ILE A 70 -3.95 5.60 -10.70
C ILE A 70 -2.73 6.51 -10.49
N PHE A 71 -3.00 7.81 -10.36
CA PHE A 71 -2.00 8.82 -10.02
C PHE A 71 -1.62 8.72 -8.55
N THR A 72 -0.33 8.73 -8.25
CA THR A 72 0.19 8.65 -6.88
C THR A 72 1.38 9.59 -6.70
N ASP A 73 1.19 10.86 -7.05
CA ASP A 73 2.15 11.91 -6.70
C ASP A 73 2.52 11.85 -5.20
N HIS A 74 3.72 12.29 -4.86
CA HIS A 74 4.21 12.26 -3.48
C HIS A 74 3.33 13.12 -2.57
N ASP A 75 2.94 12.57 -1.42
CA ASP A 75 2.11 13.26 -0.43
C ASP A 75 2.78 14.55 0.07
N THR A 76 4.08 14.42 0.34
CA THR A 76 5.00 15.46 0.76
C THR A 76 6.39 15.16 0.25
N MET A 77 7.16 16.20 -0.07
CA MET A 77 8.57 16.07 -0.42
C MET A 77 9.36 17.14 0.32
N ARG A 78 9.50 16.95 1.63
CA ARG A 78 10.10 17.93 2.55
C ARG A 78 11.09 17.27 3.49
N TRP A 79 12.36 17.68 3.39
CA TRP A 79 13.44 17.24 4.27
C TRP A 79 13.99 18.41 5.07
N GLU A 80 14.23 18.17 6.36
CA GLU A 80 14.68 19.20 7.29
C GLU A 80 15.82 18.68 8.15
N TYR A 81 16.93 19.43 8.17
CA TYR A 81 18.05 19.22 9.09
C TYR A 81 18.31 20.47 9.93
N GLY A 82 18.04 20.38 11.23
CA GLY A 82 18.26 21.40 12.23
C GLY A 82 19.52 21.15 13.05
N ILE A 83 20.26 22.22 13.35
CA ILE A 83 21.49 22.17 14.14
C ILE A 83 21.13 22.26 15.64
N PRO A 84 21.51 21.28 16.48
CA PRO A 84 21.31 21.38 17.91
C PRO A 84 22.18 22.49 18.52
N PRO A 85 21.75 23.15 19.60
CA PRO A 85 20.45 23.01 20.29
C PRO A 85 19.28 23.75 19.62
N LEU A 86 19.51 24.58 18.61
CA LEU A 86 18.51 25.49 18.01
C LEU A 86 17.87 24.93 16.73
N ARG A 87 17.45 23.66 16.76
CA ARG A 87 16.96 22.94 15.55
C ARG A 87 15.78 23.62 14.85
N LYS A 88 14.98 24.44 15.54
CA LYS A 88 13.87 25.18 14.92
C LYS A 88 14.29 26.47 14.23
N PHE A 89 15.35 27.11 14.71
CA PHE A 89 15.83 28.41 14.20
C PHE A 89 16.98 28.27 13.21
N ILE A 90 17.89 27.32 13.46
CA ILE A 90 19.06 27.08 12.64
C ILE A 90 18.84 25.74 11.93
N ARG A 91 18.17 25.80 10.78
CA ARG A 91 17.86 24.62 9.97
C ARG A 91 17.98 24.88 8.49
N LYS A 92 18.26 23.81 7.76
CA LYS A 92 18.12 23.74 6.31
C LYS A 92 16.86 22.93 6.01
N VAL A 93 15.98 23.49 5.19
CA VAL A 93 14.80 22.82 4.66
C VAL A 93 14.98 22.70 3.15
N VAL A 94 14.74 21.51 2.62
CA VAL A 94 14.63 21.24 1.19
C VAL A 94 13.21 20.78 0.94
N GLU A 95 12.53 21.43 0.02
CA GLU A 95 11.14 21.17 -0.31
C GLU A 95 11.00 21.11 -1.83
N LYS A 96 10.29 20.10 -2.35
CA LYS A 96 10.01 19.90 -3.78
C LYS A 96 8.49 19.88 -4.02
N GLY A 97 8.09 19.72 -5.28
CA GLY A 97 6.69 19.50 -5.64
C GLY A 97 6.11 18.32 -4.83
N SER A 98 4.84 18.45 -4.44
CA SER A 98 4.07 17.41 -3.74
C SER A 98 2.59 17.76 -3.79
N ILE A 99 1.73 16.79 -3.49
CA ILE A 99 0.29 17.01 -3.32
C ILE A 99 0.03 18.14 -2.33
N HIS A 100 0.76 18.17 -1.21
CA HIS A 100 0.63 19.22 -0.20
C HIS A 100 0.93 20.62 -0.74
N ASN A 101 2.01 20.80 -1.51
CA ASN A 101 2.41 22.11 -2.02
C ASN A 101 1.53 22.59 -3.19
N TYR A 102 0.98 21.65 -3.97
CA TYR A 102 0.01 21.94 -5.02
C TYR A 102 -1.38 22.30 -4.45
N GLY A 103 -1.67 21.81 -3.24
CA GLY A 103 -2.94 21.90 -2.55
C GLY A 103 -3.76 20.64 -2.76
N GLU A 104 -4.13 19.97 -1.67
CA GLU A 104 -4.84 18.69 -1.68
C GLU A 104 -6.17 18.74 -2.46
N ALA A 105 -6.92 19.84 -2.33
CA ALA A 105 -8.16 20.05 -3.09
C ALA A 105 -7.89 20.27 -4.58
N ASN A 106 -6.82 20.99 -4.94
CA ASN A 106 -6.44 21.20 -6.33
C ASN A 106 -6.05 19.86 -6.96
N TYR A 107 -5.30 19.03 -6.23
CA TYR A 107 -4.89 17.70 -6.70
C TYR A 107 -6.10 16.82 -7.07
N ILE A 108 -7.04 16.65 -6.12
CA ILE A 108 -8.25 15.85 -6.34
C ILE A 108 -9.06 16.40 -7.52
N ASN A 109 -9.22 17.72 -7.61
CA ASN A 109 -9.97 18.34 -8.70
C ASN A 109 -9.28 18.16 -10.06
N THR A 110 -7.95 18.25 -10.12
CA THR A 110 -7.18 18.05 -11.35
C THR A 110 -7.36 16.63 -11.88
N ILE A 111 -7.17 15.62 -11.03
CA ILE A 111 -7.34 14.22 -11.44
C ILE A 111 -8.81 13.91 -11.77
N SER A 112 -9.76 14.43 -10.99
CA SER A 112 -11.20 14.31 -11.29
C SER A 112 -11.57 14.93 -12.63
N GLY A 113 -10.95 16.06 -12.98
CA GLY A 113 -11.12 16.72 -14.28
C GLY A 113 -10.59 15.88 -15.43
N LEU A 114 -9.46 15.20 -15.25
CA LEU A 114 -8.93 14.24 -16.23
C LEU A 114 -9.88 13.06 -16.43
N ASN A 115 -10.40 12.49 -15.34
CA ASN A 115 -11.37 11.40 -15.41
C ASN A 115 -12.64 11.77 -16.22
N GLN A 116 -13.09 13.02 -16.14
CA GLN A 116 -14.20 13.54 -16.96
C GLN A 116 -13.81 13.74 -18.43
N LYS A 117 -12.54 14.10 -18.70
CA LYS A 117 -12.02 14.34 -20.04
C LYS A 117 -11.80 13.06 -20.85
N TYR A 118 -11.46 11.96 -20.18
CA TYR A 118 -11.22 10.64 -20.79
C TYR A 118 -12.28 9.62 -20.32
N PRO A 119 -13.55 9.71 -20.76
CA PRO A 119 -14.66 8.92 -20.21
C PRO A 119 -14.56 7.40 -20.46
N ASP A 120 -13.68 6.97 -21.36
CA ASP A 120 -13.38 5.59 -21.67
C ASP A 120 -12.26 4.99 -20.78
N MET A 121 -11.53 5.83 -20.04
CA MET A 121 -10.52 5.42 -19.04
C MET A 121 -10.98 5.82 -17.63
N LEU A 122 -10.80 4.94 -16.65
CA LEU A 122 -11.03 5.29 -15.25
C LEU A 122 -9.74 5.86 -14.66
N ILE A 123 -9.75 7.16 -14.35
CA ILE A 123 -8.60 7.87 -13.79
C ILE A 123 -8.89 8.16 -12.32
N MET A 124 -8.00 7.70 -11.44
CA MET A 124 -8.14 7.78 -9.98
C MET A 124 -6.96 8.52 -9.37
N HIS A 125 -7.23 9.21 -8.25
CA HIS A 125 -6.18 9.80 -7.43
C HIS A 125 -5.80 8.87 -6.27
N GLY A 126 -4.53 8.93 -5.90
CA GLY A 126 -3.88 8.26 -4.80
C GLY A 126 -2.75 9.13 -4.27
N ALA A 127 -1.86 8.60 -3.47
CA ALA A 127 -0.64 9.29 -3.03
C ALA A 127 0.49 8.29 -2.84
N GLU A 128 1.71 8.68 -3.18
CA GLU A 128 2.90 8.03 -2.69
C GLU A 128 3.28 8.68 -1.35
N ALA A 129 2.99 7.99 -0.25
CA ALA A 129 3.28 8.49 1.08
C ALA A 129 4.75 8.28 1.43
N ILE A 130 5.37 9.29 2.04
CA ILE A 130 6.71 9.23 2.64
C ILE A 130 6.57 9.32 4.16
N PRO A 131 6.36 8.20 4.88
CA PRO A 131 6.04 8.26 6.30
C PRO A 131 7.22 8.82 7.11
N PHE A 132 8.44 8.40 6.81
CA PHE A 132 9.58 8.67 7.67
C PHE A 132 10.94 8.63 6.96
N TYR A 133 11.86 9.44 7.46
CA TYR A 133 13.30 9.36 7.24
C TYR A 133 13.99 9.79 8.54
N TRP A 134 15.27 9.45 8.70
CA TRP A 134 16.04 9.89 9.86
C TRP A 134 17.49 10.22 9.50
N TRP A 135 18.11 11.05 10.34
CA TRP A 135 19.48 11.52 10.17
C TRP A 135 20.46 10.65 10.95
N LYS A 136 21.51 10.20 10.25
CA LYS A 136 22.67 9.57 10.85
C LYS A 136 23.90 10.46 10.66
N GLY A 137 24.80 10.48 11.64
CA GLY A 137 26.01 11.30 11.60
C GLY A 137 25.73 12.78 11.88
N SER A 138 26.64 13.65 11.46
CA SER A 138 26.52 15.10 11.65
C SER A 138 27.10 15.90 10.48
N TYR A 139 26.49 17.05 10.22
CA TYR A 139 27.01 18.01 9.24
C TYR A 139 28.44 18.46 9.59
N PHE A 140 28.77 18.62 10.88
CA PHE A 140 30.08 19.11 11.32
C PHE A 140 31.19 18.09 11.13
N THR A 141 30.88 16.80 11.23
CA THR A 141 31.79 15.68 11.00
C THR A 141 31.84 15.25 9.54
N LYS A 142 31.01 15.86 8.67
CA LYS A 142 30.91 15.59 7.23
C LYS A 142 30.54 14.13 6.90
N ASP A 143 29.80 13.48 7.80
CA ASP A 143 29.30 12.11 7.67
C ASP A 143 27.77 12.08 7.78
N LEU A 144 27.09 13.17 7.42
CA LEU A 144 25.64 13.27 7.47
C LEU A 144 25.01 12.40 6.37
N GLU A 145 24.15 11.47 6.78
CA GLU A 145 23.43 10.55 5.91
C GLU A 145 21.91 10.64 6.20
N MET A 146 21.09 10.70 5.15
CA MET A 146 19.64 10.55 5.23
C MET A 146 19.29 9.08 5.02
N MET A 147 18.65 8.49 6.02
CA MET A 147 18.28 7.08 6.02
C MET A 147 16.81 6.90 5.69
N ASP A 148 16.50 5.86 4.91
CA ASP A 148 15.15 5.38 4.57
C ASP A 148 14.27 6.38 3.80
N GLY A 149 14.90 7.36 3.14
CA GLY A 149 14.20 8.43 2.43
C GLY A 149 13.41 7.98 1.20
N HIS A 150 13.61 6.75 0.71
CA HIS A 150 12.87 6.15 -0.41
C HIS A 150 12.08 4.90 -0.01
N LYS A 151 11.69 4.81 1.26
CA LYS A 151 10.83 3.73 1.73
C LYS A 151 9.39 4.24 1.74
N HIS A 152 8.63 3.89 0.71
CA HIS A 152 7.35 4.53 0.41
C HIS A 152 6.15 3.57 0.49
N ILE A 153 4.96 4.14 0.63
CA ILE A 153 3.69 3.42 0.64
C ILE A 153 2.74 4.09 -0.35
N LEU A 154 2.25 3.34 -1.33
CA LEU A 154 1.16 3.75 -2.19
C LEU A 154 -0.16 3.69 -1.43
N VAL A 155 -0.88 4.80 -1.44
CA VAL A 155 -2.16 5.00 -0.76
C VAL A 155 -3.23 5.26 -1.81
N MET A 156 -4.31 4.49 -1.77
CA MET A 156 -5.44 4.64 -2.71
C MET A 156 -6.78 4.53 -1.98
N GLY A 157 -7.82 5.14 -2.55
CA GLY A 157 -9.19 5.11 -2.00
C GLY A 157 -9.44 6.09 -0.85
N LEU A 158 -8.66 7.16 -0.76
CA LEU A 158 -8.96 8.31 0.10
C LEU A 158 -9.85 9.28 -0.66
N ASN A 159 -11.04 9.58 -0.16
CA ASN A 159 -12.06 10.30 -0.93
C ASN A 159 -12.16 11.80 -0.61
N ASN A 160 -11.66 12.22 0.55
CA ASN A 160 -11.82 13.59 1.03
C ASN A 160 -10.50 14.35 1.02
N VAL A 161 -10.56 15.66 0.79
CA VAL A 161 -9.42 16.57 0.93
C VAL A 161 -8.74 16.41 2.29
N SER A 162 -9.53 16.33 3.36
CA SER A 162 -9.04 16.16 4.73
C SER A 162 -8.31 14.84 4.96
N ASP A 163 -8.56 13.80 4.15
CA ASP A 163 -7.85 12.53 4.23
C ASP A 163 -6.39 12.69 3.78
N TYR A 164 -6.14 13.49 2.75
CA TYR A 164 -4.80 13.84 2.28
C TYR A 164 -4.12 14.86 3.20
N GLU A 165 -4.85 15.86 3.69
CA GLU A 165 -4.31 16.89 4.58
C GLU A 165 -3.71 16.27 5.84
N ASN A 166 -4.41 15.29 6.42
CA ASN A 166 -4.02 14.62 7.66
C ASN A 166 -3.27 13.30 7.46
N LEU A 167 -2.86 12.97 6.22
CA LEU A 167 -2.07 11.78 5.95
C LEU A 167 -0.75 11.85 6.75
N PRO A 168 -0.44 10.85 7.61
CA PRO A 168 0.71 10.94 8.49
C PRO A 168 2.04 10.93 7.71
N SER A 169 2.82 12.00 7.83
CA SER A 169 4.14 12.11 7.21
C SER A 169 5.08 12.93 8.08
N ILE A 170 6.37 12.59 8.04
CA ILE A 170 7.43 13.37 8.70
C ILE A 170 7.54 14.79 8.12
N GLY A 171 7.19 14.97 6.83
CA GLY A 171 7.18 16.28 6.15
C GLY A 171 6.12 17.23 6.71
N LYS A 172 4.93 16.71 7.05
CA LYS A 172 3.87 17.49 7.73
C LYS A 172 4.11 17.60 9.24
N GLY A 173 4.87 16.67 9.79
CA GLY A 173 5.12 16.52 11.20
C GLY A 173 4.07 15.65 11.88
N TYR A 174 4.52 14.72 12.71
CA TYR A 174 3.63 13.88 13.50
C TYR A 174 3.00 14.65 14.68
N SER A 175 1.87 14.14 15.16
CA SER A 175 1.21 14.64 16.36
C SER A 175 2.19 14.74 17.54
N ARG A 176 2.05 15.80 18.32
CA ARG A 176 2.87 16.02 19.51
C ARG A 176 2.18 15.48 20.76
N GLU A 177 2.97 14.88 21.63
CA GLU A 177 2.50 14.29 22.88
C GLU A 177 3.26 14.91 24.06
N PHE A 178 2.53 15.12 25.15
CA PHE A 178 3.11 15.51 26.44
C PHE A 178 3.38 14.26 27.25
N ALA A 179 4.65 14.06 27.62
CA ALA A 179 5.09 12.92 28.41
C ALA A 179 6.13 13.38 29.44
N PHE A 180 6.43 12.55 30.44
CA PHE A 180 7.33 12.95 31.54
C PHE A 180 8.74 13.30 31.05
N ASP A 181 9.21 12.68 29.97
CA ASP A 181 10.48 12.98 29.31
C ASP A 181 10.48 14.38 28.66
N THR A 182 9.32 14.93 28.29
CA THR A 182 9.24 16.30 27.74
C THR A 182 9.54 17.36 28.80
N LEU A 183 9.58 17.03 30.10
CA LEU A 183 10.07 17.93 31.15
C LEU A 183 11.54 18.32 30.92
N VAL A 184 12.34 17.48 30.26
CA VAL A 184 13.71 17.83 29.87
C VAL A 184 13.71 19.05 28.95
N SER A 185 12.65 19.27 28.15
CA SER A 185 12.53 20.45 27.30
C SER A 185 12.34 21.77 28.09
N LEU A 186 12.16 21.71 29.41
CA LEU A 186 12.14 22.87 30.30
C LEU A 186 13.54 23.30 30.79
N TRP A 187 14.61 22.65 30.33
CA TRP A 187 16.00 23.08 30.60
C TRP A 187 16.29 24.59 30.36
N PRO A 188 15.58 25.33 29.47
CA PRO A 188 15.78 26.77 29.34
C PRO A 188 15.48 27.56 30.61
N LEU A 189 14.68 27.01 31.54
CA LEU A 189 14.39 27.61 32.85
C LEU A 189 15.66 27.87 33.66
N CYS A 190 16.70 27.05 33.48
CA CYS A 190 17.99 27.25 34.13
C CYS A 190 18.63 28.60 33.77
N PHE A 191 18.46 29.09 32.53
CA PHE A 191 18.97 30.41 32.14
C PHE A 191 18.24 31.56 32.82
N PHE A 192 16.93 31.42 33.04
CA PHE A 192 16.16 32.43 33.78
C PHE A 192 16.58 32.49 35.24
N VAL A 193 16.74 31.33 35.88
CA VAL A 193 17.21 31.24 37.27
C VAL A 193 18.63 31.82 37.38
N PHE A 194 19.54 31.43 36.49
CA PHE A 194 20.91 31.92 36.53
C PHE A 194 21.02 33.41 36.21
N GLY A 195 20.28 33.90 35.21
CA GLY A 195 20.21 35.33 34.89
C GLY A 195 19.70 36.17 36.07
N TRP A 196 18.64 35.69 36.74
CA TRP A 196 18.11 36.33 37.94
C TRP A 196 19.12 36.38 39.09
N LEU A 197 19.87 35.30 39.33
CA LEU A 197 20.91 35.25 40.36
C LEU A 197 22.05 36.24 40.07
N LEU A 198 22.49 36.35 38.81
CA LEU A 198 23.50 37.32 38.38
C LEU A 198 23.02 38.77 38.58
N PHE A 199 21.78 39.06 38.20
CA PHE A 199 21.18 40.38 38.39
C PHE A 199 21.12 40.76 39.88
N SER A 200 20.65 39.83 40.71
CA SER A 200 20.51 40.01 42.15
C SER A 200 21.84 40.20 42.87
N SER A 201 22.94 39.69 42.30
CA SER A 201 24.30 39.78 42.85
C SER A 201 25.04 41.06 42.43
N ALA A 202 24.51 41.82 41.47
CA ALA A 202 25.15 43.03 40.94
C ALA A 202 25.02 44.23 41.89
N ARG A 203 25.88 44.29 42.92
CA ARG A 203 26.02 45.44 43.85
C ARG A 203 26.92 46.53 43.26
N GLU A 204 26.74 47.79 43.66
CA GLU A 204 27.44 48.98 43.13
C GLU A 204 28.97 48.79 42.94
N GLY A 205 29.50 49.23 41.80
CA GLY A 205 30.92 49.10 41.41
C GLY A 205 31.13 48.59 39.97
N GLY A 206 32.39 48.51 39.52
CA GLY A 206 32.74 48.14 38.13
C GLY A 206 32.29 46.74 37.70
N ILE A 207 32.25 45.77 38.63
CA ILE A 207 31.80 44.38 38.38
C ILE A 207 30.28 44.30 38.18
N ALA A 208 29.52 45.24 38.76
CA ALA A 208 28.06 45.27 38.68
C ALA A 208 27.56 45.38 37.24
N THR A 209 28.21 46.23 36.45
CA THR A 209 27.87 46.44 35.04
C THR A 209 28.06 45.15 34.23
N LEU A 210 29.16 44.43 34.46
CA LEU A 210 29.42 43.14 33.80
C LEU A 210 28.37 42.08 34.18
N LEU A 211 28.03 41.97 35.47
CA LEU A 211 26.99 41.05 35.95
C LEU A 211 25.60 41.36 35.37
N LYS A 212 25.25 42.66 35.25
CA LYS A 212 24.01 43.09 34.60
C LYS A 212 23.97 42.70 33.13
N ILE A 213 25.06 42.90 32.39
CA ILE A 213 25.16 42.48 30.98
C ILE A 213 25.02 40.96 30.87
N ALA A 214 25.75 40.20 31.69
CA ALA A 214 25.68 38.73 31.70
C ALA A 214 24.28 38.21 32.05
N SER A 215 23.59 38.82 33.02
CA SER A 215 22.19 38.55 33.34
C SER A 215 21.30 38.74 32.11
N THR A 216 21.39 39.91 31.45
CA THR A 216 20.59 40.20 30.25
C THR A 216 20.83 39.17 29.17
N ILE A 217 22.08 38.78 28.92
CA ILE A 217 22.43 37.73 27.95
C ILE A 217 21.78 36.38 28.35
N CYS A 218 21.86 35.99 29.62
CA CYS A 218 21.24 34.76 30.10
C CYS A 218 19.72 34.76 29.89
N LEU A 219 19.03 35.86 30.23
CA LEU A 219 17.58 35.98 30.04
C LEU A 219 17.21 35.90 28.56
N LEU A 220 17.97 36.56 27.68
CA LEU A 220 17.77 36.50 26.23
C LEU A 220 17.97 35.07 25.68
N LEU A 221 19.02 34.37 26.11
CA LEU A 221 19.23 32.97 25.75
C LEU A 221 18.10 32.08 26.28
N GLY A 222 17.63 32.31 27.50
CA GLY A 222 16.48 31.64 28.08
C GLY A 222 15.23 31.80 27.20
N ILE A 223 14.95 33.02 26.73
CA ILE A 223 13.83 33.29 25.80
C ILE A 223 14.02 32.52 24.49
N ILE A 224 15.19 32.59 23.85
CA ILE A 224 15.45 31.92 22.58
C ILE A 224 15.27 30.40 22.72
N PHE A 225 15.84 29.78 23.75
CA PHE A 225 15.70 28.33 23.96
C PHE A 225 14.29 27.92 24.36
N THR A 226 13.56 28.77 25.08
CA THR A 226 12.13 28.55 25.40
C THR A 226 11.30 28.52 24.13
N LEU A 227 11.50 29.48 23.22
CA LEU A 227 10.82 29.51 21.92
C LEU A 227 11.24 28.32 21.04
N ASN A 228 12.50 27.90 21.09
CA ASN A 228 12.98 26.71 20.38
C ASN A 228 12.30 25.43 20.89
N ASN A 229 11.97 25.36 22.18
CA ASN A 229 11.38 24.15 22.77
C ASN A 229 9.84 24.16 22.75
N PHE A 230 9.19 25.33 22.68
CA PHE A 230 7.72 25.47 22.58
C PHE A 230 7.14 24.65 21.42
N PRO A 231 6.10 23.82 21.61
CA PRO A 231 5.17 23.80 22.74
C PRO A 231 5.55 22.88 23.92
N PHE A 232 6.83 22.52 24.10
CA PHE A 232 7.30 21.61 25.17
C PHE A 232 6.69 20.21 25.09
N ALA A 233 6.37 19.81 23.87
CA ALA A 233 5.86 18.49 23.52
C ALA A 233 6.74 17.89 22.42
N SER A 234 7.03 16.60 22.56
CA SER A 234 7.79 15.84 21.58
C SER A 234 6.85 15.35 20.49
N PRO A 235 7.23 15.45 19.20
CA PRO A 235 6.49 14.75 18.16
C PRO A 235 6.59 13.24 18.41
N ARG A 236 5.54 12.50 18.05
CA ARG A 236 5.51 11.03 18.18
C ARG A 236 6.69 10.38 17.46
N TYR A 237 7.06 10.90 16.29
CA TYR A 237 8.30 10.57 15.58
C TYR A 237 8.97 11.84 15.08
N ASP A 238 10.30 11.85 15.09
CA ASP A 238 11.13 12.86 14.45
C ASP A 238 12.39 12.25 13.87
N GLN A 239 12.99 12.98 12.92
CA GLN A 239 14.13 12.56 12.14
C GLN A 239 15.47 12.61 12.89
N TYR A 240 15.52 13.04 14.15
CA TYR A 240 16.77 13.27 14.89
C TYR A 240 17.08 12.22 15.96
N HIS A 241 16.16 11.31 16.23
CA HIS A 241 16.30 10.28 17.27
C HIS A 241 16.49 8.86 16.69
N GLY A 242 17.05 8.78 15.49
CA GLY A 242 17.43 7.53 14.86
C GLY A 242 16.26 6.74 14.26
N ASP A 243 16.56 5.48 13.94
CA ASP A 243 15.61 4.52 13.39
C ASP A 243 14.41 4.29 14.34
N ARG A 244 13.20 4.38 13.79
CA ARG A 244 11.93 4.12 14.49
C ARG A 244 11.27 2.80 14.07
N GLY A 245 11.99 1.99 13.29
CA GLY A 245 11.51 0.75 12.70
C GLY A 245 10.26 0.98 11.85
N ILE A 246 9.32 0.07 11.95
CA ILE A 246 8.06 0.11 11.18
C ILE A 246 6.98 1.03 11.74
N ALA A 247 7.17 1.62 12.94
CA ALA A 247 6.09 2.32 13.64
C ALA A 247 5.50 3.53 12.87
N PRO A 248 6.31 4.37 12.19
CA PRO A 248 5.78 5.44 11.33
C PRO A 248 4.95 4.90 10.16
N TYR A 249 5.39 3.81 9.54
CA TYR A 249 4.74 3.14 8.43
C TYR A 249 3.40 2.50 8.85
N GLN A 250 3.39 1.82 10.00
CA GLN A 250 2.15 1.27 10.59
C GLN A 250 1.13 2.38 10.87
N THR A 251 1.59 3.57 11.29
CA THR A 251 0.70 4.71 11.55
C THR A 251 -0.03 5.18 10.28
N VAL A 252 0.65 5.17 9.13
CA VAL A 252 0.03 5.46 7.83
C VAL A 252 -0.97 4.36 7.45
N ILE A 253 -0.58 3.09 7.59
CA ILE A 253 -1.43 1.95 7.28
C ILE A 253 -2.72 1.97 8.12
N ASP A 254 -2.62 2.21 9.42
CA ASP A 254 -3.77 2.29 10.32
C ASP A 254 -4.70 3.46 9.96
N TYR A 255 -4.10 4.61 9.63
CA TYR A 255 -4.83 5.81 9.21
C TYR A 255 -5.62 5.59 7.91
N VAL A 256 -5.01 4.93 6.92
CA VAL A 256 -5.65 4.64 5.62
C VAL A 256 -6.73 3.57 5.78
N ASN A 257 -6.45 2.51 6.56
CA ASN A 257 -7.43 1.48 6.87
C ASN A 257 -8.68 2.04 7.55
N SER A 258 -8.52 2.98 8.50
CA SER A 258 -9.66 3.59 9.20
C SER A 258 -10.57 4.43 8.29
N ARG A 259 -10.13 4.72 7.07
CA ARG A 259 -10.87 5.44 6.02
C ARG A 259 -11.36 4.52 4.90
N GLY A 260 -11.12 3.21 5.02
CA GLY A 260 -11.49 2.23 4.01
C GLY A 260 -10.64 2.28 2.74
N GLY A 261 -9.48 2.95 2.77
CA GLY A 261 -8.50 2.93 1.70
C GLY A 261 -7.64 1.66 1.70
N VAL A 262 -6.69 1.59 0.79
CA VAL A 262 -5.73 0.49 0.66
C VAL A 262 -4.29 1.00 0.66
N THR A 263 -3.37 0.15 1.10
CA THR A 263 -1.94 0.46 1.17
C THR A 263 -1.08 -0.62 0.53
N PHE A 264 -0.21 -0.22 -0.37
CA PHE A 264 0.76 -1.10 -1.02
C PHE A 264 2.17 -0.57 -0.76
N TRP A 265 3.07 -1.45 -0.31
CA TRP A 265 4.48 -1.10 -0.22
C TRP A 265 5.04 -0.92 -1.63
N ALA A 266 5.49 0.30 -1.94
CA ALA A 266 6.14 0.59 -3.21
C ALA A 266 7.49 -0.13 -3.25
N HIS A 267 7.93 -0.59 -4.42
CA HIS A 267 9.30 -1.06 -4.70
C HIS A 267 10.09 -1.65 -3.49
N PRO A 268 9.62 -2.75 -2.85
CA PRO A 268 10.10 -3.21 -1.54
C PRO A 268 11.57 -3.65 -1.46
N GLU A 269 12.19 -3.86 -2.61
CA GLU A 269 13.59 -4.27 -2.75
C GLU A 269 14.49 -3.14 -3.26
N VAL A 270 13.98 -1.91 -3.38
CA VAL A 270 14.76 -0.75 -3.82
C VAL A 270 16.02 -0.59 -2.97
N GLU A 271 17.15 -0.42 -3.64
CA GLU A 271 18.44 -0.15 -3.03
C GLU A 271 18.98 1.18 -3.56
N ASP A 272 18.96 2.19 -2.71
CA ASP A 272 19.47 3.52 -3.03
C ASP A 272 20.59 3.89 -2.09
N VAL A 273 21.79 3.43 -2.44
CA VAL A 273 23.02 3.65 -1.66
C VAL A 273 23.91 4.64 -2.39
N ASN A 274 24.26 5.74 -1.72
CA ASN A 274 25.17 6.80 -2.20
C ASN A 274 24.59 7.74 -3.27
N LYS A 275 23.26 7.92 -3.38
CA LYS A 275 22.72 9.08 -4.10
C LYS A 275 23.10 10.34 -3.31
N GLU A 276 23.83 11.27 -3.94
CA GLU A 276 24.19 12.54 -3.32
C GLU A 276 23.14 13.60 -3.63
N ALA A 277 22.55 14.21 -2.61
CA ALA A 277 21.74 15.41 -2.78
C ALA A 277 22.31 16.54 -1.91
N GLY A 278 22.89 17.56 -2.56
CA GLY A 278 23.44 18.71 -1.85
C GLY A 278 24.56 18.38 -0.87
N GLY A 279 25.40 17.38 -1.19
CA GLY A 279 26.54 16.94 -0.37
C GLY A 279 26.20 16.02 0.80
N VAL A 280 24.97 15.48 0.82
CA VAL A 280 24.48 14.52 1.80
C VAL A 280 24.19 13.19 1.10
N LYS A 281 24.58 12.08 1.73
CA LYS A 281 24.29 10.75 1.19
C LYS A 281 22.87 10.34 1.54
N LEU A 282 22.13 9.85 0.55
CA LEU A 282 20.85 9.18 0.74
C LEU A 282 21.11 7.67 0.75
N ILE A 283 20.56 7.00 1.76
CA ILE A 283 20.72 5.57 1.97
C ILE A 283 19.35 4.95 2.28
N THR A 284 18.82 4.18 1.35
CA THR A 284 17.68 3.28 1.56
C THR A 284 18.14 1.87 1.26
N LYS A 285 18.05 0.98 2.25
CA LYS A 285 18.31 -0.45 2.06
C LYS A 285 17.02 -1.16 1.63
N PRO A 286 17.11 -2.31 0.94
CA PRO A 286 15.95 -3.16 0.70
C PRO A 286 15.19 -3.43 2.00
N TYR A 287 13.86 -3.28 1.97
CA TYR A 287 13.01 -3.35 3.17
C TYR A 287 11.93 -4.44 3.09
N HIS A 288 12.11 -5.43 2.21
CA HIS A 288 11.24 -6.61 2.11
C HIS A 288 11.02 -7.31 3.46
N GLU A 289 12.03 -7.37 4.35
CA GLU A 289 11.87 -7.98 5.68
C GLU A 289 10.93 -7.21 6.61
N ASP A 290 10.75 -5.90 6.42
CA ASP A 290 9.85 -5.12 7.26
C ASP A 290 8.38 -5.47 7.02
N LEU A 291 8.06 -6.07 5.87
CA LEU A 291 6.73 -6.58 5.57
C LEU A 291 6.33 -7.74 6.50
N PHE A 292 7.29 -8.45 7.12
CA PHE A 292 6.99 -9.42 8.18
C PHE A 292 6.52 -8.78 9.48
N LYS A 293 7.00 -7.58 9.78
CA LYS A 293 6.78 -6.90 11.07
C LYS A 293 5.50 -6.08 11.02
N VAL A 294 5.27 -5.41 9.89
CA VAL A 294 4.09 -4.57 9.71
C VAL A 294 2.84 -5.42 9.57
N ARG A 295 1.71 -4.89 10.03
CA ARG A 295 0.42 -5.58 10.01
C ARG A 295 -0.58 -4.77 9.20
N ASN A 296 -1.58 -5.48 8.70
CA ASN A 296 -2.79 -4.85 8.19
C ASN A 296 -2.61 -3.93 6.97
N TYR A 297 -1.49 -4.03 6.25
CA TYR A 297 -1.37 -3.44 4.91
C TYR A 297 -2.07 -4.33 3.88
N THR A 298 -2.40 -3.76 2.71
CA THR A 298 -3.15 -4.47 1.66
C THR A 298 -2.23 -5.33 0.80
N GLY A 299 -1.08 -4.80 0.40
CA GLY A 299 -0.21 -5.50 -0.53
C GLY A 299 1.17 -4.90 -0.69
N PHE A 300 1.85 -5.32 -1.74
CA PHE A 300 3.13 -4.78 -2.17
C PHE A 300 3.20 -4.81 -3.70
N SER A 301 4.10 -3.99 -4.24
CA SER A 301 4.41 -3.98 -5.65
C SER A 301 5.49 -4.99 -5.97
N VAL A 302 5.23 -5.83 -6.98
CA VAL A 302 6.11 -6.96 -7.28
C VAL A 302 7.11 -6.67 -8.39
N PHE A 303 6.74 -5.80 -9.32
CA PHE A 303 7.59 -5.34 -10.41
C PHE A 303 7.80 -3.84 -10.27
N ALA A 304 9.00 -3.29 -10.54
CA ALA A 304 10.22 -4.05 -10.84
C ALA A 304 10.90 -4.61 -9.57
N GLU A 305 10.83 -3.88 -8.46
CA GLU A 305 11.65 -4.06 -7.25
C GLU A 305 10.98 -4.96 -6.18
N GLY A 306 10.44 -6.10 -6.59
CA GLY A 306 9.85 -7.10 -5.68
C GLY A 306 10.04 -8.53 -6.16
N ILE A 307 10.90 -8.76 -7.15
CA ILE A 307 10.99 -10.05 -7.84
C ILE A 307 12.06 -10.98 -7.26
N LYS A 308 13.03 -10.47 -6.49
CA LYS A 308 14.21 -11.23 -6.07
C LYS A 308 14.00 -11.95 -4.74
N PHE A 309 13.31 -11.34 -3.79
CA PHE A 309 13.12 -11.87 -2.43
C PHE A 309 11.64 -12.01 -2.05
N MET A 310 10.76 -11.16 -2.57
CA MET A 310 9.31 -11.26 -2.29
C MET A 310 8.64 -12.38 -3.08
N ALA A 311 8.70 -12.31 -4.42
CA ALA A 311 7.93 -13.15 -5.33
C ALA A 311 8.34 -14.62 -5.53
N PRO A 312 9.63 -15.03 -5.39
CA PRO A 312 10.01 -16.41 -5.68
C PRO A 312 9.27 -17.42 -4.80
N PRO A 313 9.07 -18.67 -5.25
CA PRO A 313 8.51 -19.74 -4.42
C PRO A 313 9.27 -19.86 -3.09
N GLY A 314 8.56 -19.74 -1.97
CA GLY A 314 9.12 -19.78 -0.61
C GLY A 314 9.74 -18.46 -0.14
N GLY A 315 9.68 -17.41 -0.96
CA GLY A 315 10.11 -16.06 -0.64
C GLY A 315 9.28 -15.40 0.46
N VAL A 316 9.54 -14.11 0.69
CA VAL A 316 8.91 -13.34 1.78
C VAL A 316 7.38 -13.33 1.65
N TRP A 317 6.85 -13.21 0.43
CA TRP A 317 5.41 -13.20 0.21
C TRP A 317 4.75 -14.52 0.61
N ASP A 318 5.33 -15.65 0.21
CA ASP A 318 4.80 -16.97 0.56
C ASP A 318 4.84 -17.24 2.07
N GLN A 319 5.88 -16.78 2.75
CA GLN A 319 5.96 -16.87 4.20
C GLN A 319 4.86 -16.04 4.87
N ILE A 320 4.56 -14.84 4.37
CA ILE A 320 3.46 -14.00 4.84
C ILE A 320 2.09 -14.65 4.56
N LEU A 321 1.89 -15.25 3.39
CA LEU A 321 0.66 -15.98 3.06
C LEU A 321 0.49 -17.22 3.95
N ALA A 322 1.57 -17.91 4.29
CA ALA A 322 1.57 -19.00 5.26
C ALA A 322 1.18 -18.53 6.67
N GLN A 323 1.63 -17.34 7.12
CA GLN A 323 1.17 -16.73 8.38
C GLN A 323 -0.35 -16.49 8.36
N TYR A 324 -0.90 -15.99 7.25
CA TYR A 324 -2.35 -15.83 7.09
C TYR A 324 -3.09 -17.18 7.14
N CYS A 325 -2.60 -18.20 6.44
CA CYS A 325 -3.22 -19.53 6.45
C CYS A 325 -3.23 -20.18 7.85
N LYS A 326 -2.22 -19.88 8.68
CA LYS A 326 -2.14 -20.32 10.08
C LYS A 326 -2.97 -19.47 11.05
N GLY A 327 -3.60 -18.38 10.59
CA GLY A 327 -4.34 -17.44 11.43
C GLY A 327 -3.44 -16.49 12.25
N GLU A 328 -2.14 -16.41 11.95
CA GLU A 328 -1.21 -15.46 12.58
C GLU A 328 -1.38 -14.02 12.03
N ARG A 329 -2.08 -13.89 10.90
CA ARG A 329 -2.51 -12.62 10.31
C ARG A 329 -4.00 -12.65 10.05
N GLU A 330 -4.67 -11.52 10.30
CA GLU A 330 -6.11 -11.37 10.07
C GLU A 330 -6.48 -11.32 8.58
N ARG A 331 -5.58 -10.77 7.76
CA ARG A 331 -5.79 -10.57 6.33
C ARG A 331 -4.59 -11.09 5.51
N PRO A 332 -4.83 -11.61 4.29
CA PRO A 332 -3.77 -11.92 3.35
C PRO A 332 -3.15 -10.64 2.79
N VAL A 333 -2.07 -10.80 2.02
CA VAL A 333 -1.32 -9.72 1.38
C VAL A 333 -1.27 -9.98 -0.11
N TRP A 334 -1.54 -8.95 -0.90
CA TRP A 334 -1.67 -9.05 -2.35
C TRP A 334 -0.46 -8.46 -3.10
N ALA A 335 -0.17 -9.02 -4.27
CA ALA A 335 0.80 -8.47 -5.21
C ALA A 335 0.09 -7.65 -6.30
N ILE A 336 0.70 -6.52 -6.69
CA ILE A 336 0.30 -5.69 -7.83
C ILE A 336 1.52 -5.36 -8.71
N GLY A 337 1.29 -4.96 -9.95
CA GLY A 337 2.31 -4.34 -10.80
C GLY A 337 2.35 -2.83 -10.57
N GLU A 338 3.56 -2.29 -10.41
CA GLU A 338 3.86 -0.87 -10.21
C GLU A 338 4.76 -0.40 -11.35
N VAL A 339 4.35 0.66 -12.05
CA VAL A 339 5.13 1.17 -13.19
C VAL A 339 6.14 2.24 -12.78
N ASP A 340 5.90 2.95 -11.67
CA ASP A 340 6.71 4.09 -11.21
C ASP A 340 7.02 5.08 -12.36
N PHE A 341 5.97 5.45 -13.09
CA PHE A 341 6.09 6.25 -14.30
C PHE A 341 6.09 7.74 -13.93
N GLY A 342 7.28 8.33 -13.90
CA GLY A 342 7.49 9.78 -13.76
C GLY A 342 8.37 10.41 -14.83
N ASP A 343 9.01 9.59 -15.67
CA ASP A 343 9.95 10.02 -16.70
C ASP A 343 9.90 9.03 -17.88
N GLU A 344 9.51 9.49 -19.07
CA GLU A 344 9.42 8.65 -20.28
C GLU A 344 10.74 7.94 -20.60
N ASP A 345 11.87 8.51 -20.17
CA ASP A 345 13.20 7.97 -20.46
C ASP A 345 13.56 6.76 -19.57
N THR A 346 12.80 6.47 -18.50
CA THR A 346 13.15 5.45 -17.50
C THR A 346 12.35 4.17 -17.67
N PHE A 347 11.02 4.27 -17.71
CA PHE A 347 10.10 3.14 -17.86
C PHE A 347 9.03 3.48 -18.89
N SER A 348 8.63 2.52 -19.71
CA SER A 348 7.41 2.66 -20.51
C SER A 348 6.21 2.52 -19.59
N ILE A 349 5.14 3.29 -19.85
CA ILE A 349 3.87 3.18 -19.14
C ILE A 349 3.27 1.75 -19.21
N LYS A 350 3.74 0.92 -20.14
CA LYS A 350 3.29 -0.47 -20.32
C LYS A 350 4.15 -1.51 -19.59
N ASP A 351 5.31 -1.13 -19.04
CA ASP A 351 6.28 -2.08 -18.51
C ASP A 351 5.72 -2.87 -17.33
N SER A 352 4.99 -2.24 -16.41
CA SER A 352 4.31 -2.93 -15.33
C SER A 352 2.85 -2.53 -15.23
N GLN A 353 1.98 -3.54 -15.15
CA GLN A 353 0.54 -3.36 -15.15
C GLN A 353 -0.09 -4.19 -14.04
N THR A 354 -1.20 -3.68 -13.52
CA THR A 354 -2.12 -4.42 -12.66
C THR A 354 -3.37 -4.72 -13.46
N ILE A 355 -3.66 -5.99 -13.70
CA ILE A 355 -4.88 -6.41 -14.39
C ILE A 355 -5.97 -6.64 -13.36
N PHE A 356 -7.08 -5.92 -13.50
CA PHE A 356 -8.20 -5.94 -12.57
C PHE A 356 -9.30 -6.89 -13.02
N LEU A 357 -9.81 -7.70 -12.11
CA LEU A 357 -10.98 -8.56 -12.32
C LEU A 357 -12.22 -7.85 -11.76
N LEU A 358 -12.95 -7.16 -12.62
CA LEU A 358 -14.10 -6.33 -12.24
C LEU A 358 -15.37 -6.78 -12.94
N LYS A 359 -16.51 -6.62 -12.26
CA LYS A 359 -17.84 -6.77 -12.89
C LYS A 359 -18.23 -5.50 -13.65
N GLU A 360 -17.87 -4.36 -13.07
CA GLU A 360 -18.11 -3.02 -13.59
C GLU A 360 -16.85 -2.17 -13.43
N LYS A 361 -16.56 -1.32 -14.42
CA LYS A 361 -15.42 -0.39 -14.36
C LYS A 361 -15.84 0.90 -13.66
N ASN A 362 -15.64 0.94 -12.34
CA ASN A 362 -15.82 2.15 -11.52
C ASN A 362 -14.85 2.13 -10.32
N GLU A 363 -14.65 3.30 -9.70
CA GLU A 363 -13.69 3.51 -8.63
C GLU A 363 -13.92 2.56 -7.43
N LYS A 364 -15.17 2.40 -7.00
CA LYS A 364 -15.53 1.50 -5.91
C LYS A 364 -15.14 0.06 -6.23
N ALA A 365 -15.42 -0.41 -7.45
CA ALA A 365 -15.06 -1.75 -7.88
C ALA A 365 -13.54 -1.97 -7.90
N VAL A 366 -12.76 -0.96 -8.32
CA VAL A 366 -11.29 -0.99 -8.29
C VAL A 366 -10.77 -1.13 -6.86
N ILE A 367 -11.21 -0.27 -5.94
CA ILE A 367 -10.76 -0.33 -4.54
C ILE A 367 -11.16 -1.66 -3.89
N GLU A 368 -12.37 -2.16 -4.14
CA GLU A 368 -12.80 -3.46 -3.61
C GLU A 368 -12.02 -4.63 -4.23
N ALA A 369 -11.61 -4.55 -5.50
CA ALA A 369 -10.74 -5.55 -6.12
C ALA A 369 -9.34 -5.57 -5.50
N LEU A 370 -8.76 -4.39 -5.24
CA LEU A 370 -7.48 -4.28 -4.53
C LEU A 370 -7.55 -4.83 -3.10
N LYS A 371 -8.62 -4.52 -2.35
CA LYS A 371 -8.84 -5.07 -1.01
C LYS A 371 -8.94 -6.58 -0.99
N ALA A 372 -9.59 -7.14 -2.00
CA ALA A 372 -9.90 -8.56 -2.06
C ALA A 372 -8.90 -9.39 -2.86
N GLY A 373 -7.83 -8.81 -3.42
CA GLY A 373 -6.84 -9.55 -4.21
C GLY A 373 -7.33 -10.02 -5.58
N ARG A 374 -8.41 -9.42 -6.11
CA ARG A 374 -8.97 -9.74 -7.44
C ARG A 374 -8.21 -9.01 -8.55
N VAL A 375 -6.89 -9.15 -8.53
CA VAL A 375 -5.96 -8.55 -9.49
C VAL A 375 -4.81 -9.51 -9.74
N TYR A 376 -4.09 -9.36 -10.85
CA TYR A 376 -2.78 -9.97 -11.04
C TYR A 376 -1.78 -8.96 -11.59
N ALA A 377 -0.50 -9.17 -11.30
CA ALA A 377 0.58 -8.34 -11.80
C ALA A 377 1.06 -8.86 -13.16
N LEU A 378 1.27 -7.96 -14.11
CA LEU A 378 1.79 -8.24 -15.44
C LEU A 378 3.00 -7.35 -15.70
N HIS A 379 4.08 -7.93 -16.20
CA HIS A 379 5.28 -7.21 -16.61
C HIS A 379 5.59 -7.47 -18.09
N LEU A 380 5.78 -6.41 -18.85
CA LEU A 380 6.26 -6.44 -20.23
C LEU A 380 7.73 -6.03 -20.23
N TYR A 381 8.60 -6.89 -20.79
CA TYR A 381 10.03 -6.53 -20.90
C TYR A 381 10.29 -5.43 -21.94
N THR A 382 9.40 -5.25 -22.92
CA THR A 382 9.43 -4.19 -23.93
C THR A 382 8.02 -3.90 -24.43
N GLU A 383 7.77 -2.73 -25.00
CA GLU A 383 6.47 -2.38 -25.62
C GLU A 383 6.04 -3.30 -26.78
N LYS A 384 7.00 -3.99 -27.42
CA LYS A 384 6.76 -4.88 -28.56
C LYS A 384 6.57 -6.34 -28.13
N THR A 385 6.71 -6.61 -26.85
CA THR A 385 6.58 -7.94 -26.28
C THR A 385 5.14 -8.45 -26.43
N PRO A 386 4.93 -9.70 -26.89
CA PRO A 386 3.62 -10.33 -26.83
C PRO A 386 3.09 -10.41 -25.40
N THR A 387 1.90 -9.85 -25.17
CA THR A 387 1.24 -9.85 -23.86
C THR A 387 0.58 -11.19 -23.58
N LEU A 388 1.01 -11.88 -22.53
CA LEU A 388 0.25 -12.99 -21.94
C LEU A 388 -0.98 -12.43 -21.21
N ILE A 389 -2.11 -13.12 -21.36
CA ILE A 389 -3.35 -12.82 -20.62
C ILE A 389 -3.73 -14.06 -19.82
N LEU A 390 -3.98 -13.89 -18.52
CA LEU A 390 -4.51 -14.94 -17.67
C LEU A 390 -6.04 -14.83 -17.68
N ASP A 391 -6.67 -15.43 -18.69
CA ASP A 391 -8.13 -15.41 -18.88
C ASP A 391 -8.87 -16.10 -17.74
N THR A 392 -8.30 -17.18 -17.20
CA THR A 392 -8.93 -17.92 -16.10
C THR A 392 -7.86 -18.48 -15.18
N PHE A 393 -8.05 -18.23 -13.89
CA PHE A 393 -7.43 -18.99 -12.81
C PHE A 393 -8.49 -19.18 -11.72
N ILE A 394 -9.00 -20.40 -11.62
CA ILE A 394 -10.02 -20.76 -10.62
C ILE A 394 -9.68 -22.09 -9.97
N ILE A 395 -10.16 -22.26 -8.74
CA ILE A 395 -10.16 -23.55 -8.05
C ILE A 395 -11.61 -23.97 -7.84
N GLU A 396 -11.92 -25.21 -8.16
CA GLU A 396 -13.26 -25.79 -7.97
C GLU A 396 -13.21 -27.08 -7.17
N ASP A 397 -14.31 -27.36 -6.48
CA ASP A 397 -14.60 -28.68 -5.91
C ASP A 397 -15.06 -29.60 -7.04
N THR A 398 -14.50 -30.81 -7.13
CA THR A 398 -14.86 -31.78 -8.17
C THR A 398 -16.28 -32.33 -8.05
N THR A 399 -16.92 -32.14 -6.89
CA THR A 399 -18.22 -32.72 -6.53
C THR A 399 -19.30 -31.69 -6.21
N GLN A 400 -18.92 -30.44 -5.95
CA GLN A 400 -19.83 -29.33 -5.64
C GLN A 400 -19.69 -28.22 -6.68
N PRO A 401 -20.75 -27.43 -6.95
CA PRO A 401 -20.67 -26.31 -7.90
C PRO A 401 -19.86 -25.12 -7.37
N ALA A 402 -19.19 -25.25 -6.22
CA ALA A 402 -18.40 -24.19 -5.62
C ALA A 402 -17.08 -23.99 -6.37
N LYS A 403 -16.77 -22.73 -6.67
CA LYS A 403 -15.51 -22.29 -7.26
C LYS A 403 -15.03 -21.02 -6.58
N ALA A 404 -13.73 -20.81 -6.56
CA ALA A 404 -13.08 -19.62 -6.03
C ALA A 404 -12.18 -19.00 -7.11
N TYR A 405 -12.19 -17.68 -7.17
CA TYR A 405 -11.33 -16.85 -8.02
C TYR A 405 -10.14 -16.29 -7.22
N MET A 406 -9.21 -15.60 -7.90
CA MET A 406 -8.09 -14.90 -7.26
C MET A 406 -8.56 -14.04 -6.08
N GLY A 407 -7.92 -14.23 -4.93
CA GLY A 407 -8.24 -13.55 -3.69
C GLY A 407 -9.40 -14.14 -2.88
N GLU A 408 -10.11 -15.13 -3.42
CA GLU A 408 -11.20 -15.83 -2.74
C GLU A 408 -10.74 -17.11 -2.05
N GLU A 409 -11.64 -17.70 -1.27
CA GLU A 409 -11.43 -18.95 -0.54
C GLU A 409 -12.47 -19.99 -0.94
N LEU A 410 -12.02 -21.21 -1.22
CA LEU A 410 -12.85 -22.39 -1.42
C LEU A 410 -12.83 -23.26 -0.15
N GLU A 411 -13.99 -23.53 0.43
CA GLU A 411 -14.13 -24.58 1.45
C GLU A 411 -14.47 -25.91 0.78
N THR A 412 -13.67 -26.96 1.01
CA THR A 412 -13.90 -28.30 0.42
C THR A 412 -13.24 -29.42 1.23
N ASP A 413 -13.80 -30.63 1.17
CA ASP A 413 -13.18 -31.86 1.70
C ASP A 413 -12.58 -32.74 0.60
N LYS A 414 -12.46 -32.20 -0.62
CA LYS A 414 -12.03 -32.91 -1.83
C LYS A 414 -10.71 -32.37 -2.36
N ASN A 415 -10.13 -33.12 -3.30
CA ASN A 415 -8.97 -32.68 -4.06
C ASN A 415 -9.29 -31.36 -4.80
N PRO A 416 -8.49 -30.30 -4.60
CA PRO A 416 -8.64 -29.07 -5.35
C PRO A 416 -8.36 -29.29 -6.83
N ARG A 417 -9.26 -28.82 -7.70
CA ARG A 417 -9.05 -28.84 -9.16
C ARG A 417 -8.84 -27.42 -9.67
N LEU A 418 -7.67 -27.16 -10.20
CA LEU A 418 -7.26 -25.88 -10.76
C LEU A 418 -7.59 -25.86 -12.25
N LYS A 419 -8.26 -24.80 -12.71
CA LYS A 419 -8.45 -24.49 -14.14
C LYS A 419 -7.69 -23.23 -14.48
N ILE A 420 -6.84 -23.34 -15.48
CA ILE A 420 -5.93 -22.29 -15.93
C ILE A 420 -6.14 -22.10 -17.43
N HIS A 421 -6.45 -20.89 -17.86
CA HIS A 421 -6.51 -20.51 -19.27
C HIS A 421 -5.61 -19.30 -19.48
N VAL A 422 -4.62 -19.46 -20.36
CA VAL A 422 -3.68 -18.41 -20.74
C VAL A 422 -3.76 -18.21 -22.25
N SER A 423 -3.94 -16.97 -22.69
CA SER A 423 -3.95 -16.62 -24.11
C SER A 423 -2.81 -15.70 -24.49
N LEU A 424 -2.51 -15.73 -25.79
CA LEU A 424 -1.56 -14.89 -26.50
C LEU A 424 -2.24 -14.31 -27.74
N PRO A 425 -1.76 -13.15 -28.23
CA PRO A 425 -2.13 -12.66 -29.55
C PRO A 425 -1.82 -13.69 -30.64
N GLU A 426 -2.66 -13.79 -31.67
CA GLU A 426 -2.51 -14.77 -32.77
C GLU A 426 -1.13 -14.71 -33.44
N MET A 427 -0.55 -13.51 -33.57
CA MET A 427 0.80 -13.29 -34.11
C MET A 427 1.93 -13.90 -33.26
N ALA A 428 1.64 -14.30 -32.03
CA ALA A 428 2.56 -14.87 -31.06
C ALA A 428 2.19 -16.32 -30.68
N LYS A 429 1.37 -17.01 -31.50
CA LYS A 429 0.92 -18.38 -31.21
C LYS A 429 2.03 -19.43 -31.08
N ASP A 430 3.20 -19.17 -31.66
CA ASP A 430 4.37 -20.06 -31.58
C ASP A 430 5.33 -19.69 -30.43
N VAL A 431 4.98 -18.69 -29.62
CA VAL A 431 5.79 -18.24 -28.50
C VAL A 431 5.56 -19.15 -27.30
N LYS A 432 6.68 -19.54 -26.66
CA LYS A 432 6.69 -20.40 -25.49
C LYS A 432 6.61 -19.60 -24.20
N TYR A 433 5.99 -20.20 -23.19
CA TYR A 433 6.03 -19.73 -21.81
C TYR A 433 5.95 -20.92 -20.84
N ARG A 434 6.41 -20.68 -19.62
CA ARG A 434 6.39 -21.61 -18.48
C ARG A 434 5.29 -21.18 -17.52
N VAL A 435 4.56 -22.13 -16.96
CA VAL A 435 3.60 -21.91 -15.87
C VAL A 435 4.03 -22.74 -14.67
N ASP A 436 4.23 -22.06 -13.54
CA ASP A 436 4.52 -22.68 -12.26
C ASP A 436 3.29 -22.60 -11.36
N ILE A 437 2.75 -23.77 -10.98
CA ILE A 437 1.69 -23.89 -9.97
C ILE A 437 2.36 -24.00 -8.60
N ILE A 438 2.18 -22.99 -7.77
CA ILE A 438 2.81 -22.86 -6.47
C ILE A 438 1.77 -23.08 -5.39
N ARG A 439 1.97 -24.06 -4.51
CA ARG A 439 1.14 -24.31 -3.33
C ARG A 439 1.97 -24.10 -2.07
N ASN A 440 1.51 -23.22 -1.17
CA ASN A 440 2.22 -22.91 0.08
C ASN A 440 3.72 -22.59 -0.09
N GLY A 441 4.07 -21.92 -1.20
CA GLY A 441 5.44 -21.55 -1.55
C GLY A 441 6.28 -22.64 -2.21
N GLU A 442 5.73 -23.80 -2.50
CA GLU A 442 6.42 -24.86 -3.25
C GLU A 442 5.83 -25.01 -4.66
N VAL A 443 6.70 -25.13 -5.67
CA VAL A 443 6.26 -25.45 -7.03
C VAL A 443 5.83 -26.92 -7.06
N ILE A 444 4.53 -27.18 -7.10
CA ILE A 444 3.97 -28.54 -7.10
C ILE A 444 3.80 -29.10 -8.52
N HIS A 445 3.68 -28.22 -9.50
CA HIS A 445 3.58 -28.58 -10.90
C HIS A 445 4.16 -27.48 -11.78
N ARG A 446 4.87 -27.88 -12.83
CA ARG A 446 5.47 -27.00 -13.82
C ARG A 446 5.21 -27.59 -15.19
N PHE A 447 4.75 -26.75 -16.11
CA PHE A 447 4.61 -27.13 -17.51
C PHE A 447 5.03 -25.98 -18.41
N GLU A 448 5.49 -26.33 -19.61
CA GLU A 448 5.74 -25.40 -20.69
C GLU A 448 4.60 -25.50 -21.69
N SER A 449 4.22 -24.37 -22.29
CA SER A 449 3.25 -24.35 -23.37
C SER A 449 3.64 -23.38 -24.47
N THR A 450 2.95 -23.52 -25.60
CA THR A 450 3.11 -22.70 -26.80
C THR A 450 1.73 -22.21 -27.22
N GLY A 451 1.56 -20.89 -27.36
CA GLY A 451 0.27 -20.30 -27.74
C GLY A 451 -0.83 -20.43 -26.67
N ASN A 452 -2.09 -20.33 -27.11
CA ASN A 452 -3.24 -20.39 -26.20
C ASN A 452 -3.35 -21.75 -25.53
N THR A 453 -3.48 -21.78 -24.21
CA THR A 453 -3.46 -23.01 -23.42
C THR A 453 -4.55 -23.03 -22.38
N GLU A 454 -5.38 -24.07 -22.44
CA GLU A 454 -6.31 -24.43 -21.38
C GLU A 454 -5.77 -25.68 -20.67
N MET A 455 -5.62 -25.59 -19.35
CA MET A 455 -5.13 -26.66 -18.52
C MET A 455 -6.04 -26.90 -17.32
N THR A 456 -6.27 -28.17 -17.00
CA THR A 456 -6.84 -28.60 -15.73
C THR A 456 -5.81 -29.41 -14.96
N TYR A 457 -5.56 -29.05 -13.70
CA TYR A 457 -4.66 -29.76 -12.80
C TYR A 457 -5.40 -30.13 -11.51
N GLU A 458 -5.43 -31.43 -11.18
CA GLU A 458 -6.00 -31.91 -9.91
C GLU A 458 -4.88 -32.16 -8.91
N ASP A 459 -4.89 -31.41 -7.80
CA ASP A 459 -3.94 -31.62 -6.72
C ASP A 459 -4.47 -32.68 -5.75
N LYS A 460 -3.77 -33.82 -5.66
CA LYS A 460 -4.12 -34.93 -4.75
C LYS A 460 -3.67 -34.63 -3.32
N TYR A 461 -4.06 -33.47 -2.81
CA TYR A 461 -3.71 -32.99 -1.50
C TYR A 461 -4.97 -32.58 -0.75
N VAL A 462 -5.24 -33.28 0.36
CA VAL A 462 -6.31 -32.96 1.29
C VAL A 462 -5.78 -33.20 2.68
N LYS A 463 -5.84 -32.17 3.53
CA LYS A 463 -5.45 -32.28 4.93
C LYS A 463 -6.51 -31.59 5.80
N PRO A 464 -7.38 -32.36 6.48
CA PRO A 464 -8.50 -31.82 7.24
C PRO A 464 -8.11 -30.70 8.21
N GLY A 465 -8.89 -29.61 8.20
CA GLY A 465 -8.69 -28.43 9.04
C GLY A 465 -7.52 -27.52 8.62
N GLU A 466 -6.75 -27.88 7.60
CA GLU A 466 -5.68 -27.03 7.07
C GLU A 466 -6.22 -26.02 6.07
N LYS A 467 -5.66 -24.81 6.10
CA LYS A 467 -5.82 -23.81 5.06
C LYS A 467 -4.54 -23.71 4.25
N ILE A 468 -4.67 -23.75 2.93
CA ILE A 468 -3.58 -23.64 1.96
C ILE A 468 -3.92 -22.58 0.92
N TYR A 469 -2.96 -22.27 0.05
CA TYR A 469 -3.20 -21.40 -1.09
C TYR A 469 -2.45 -21.88 -2.34
N TYR A 470 -2.96 -21.45 -3.49
CA TYR A 470 -2.31 -21.64 -4.79
C TYR A 470 -2.10 -20.29 -5.47
N ARG A 471 -0.94 -20.09 -6.08
CA ARG A 471 -0.65 -18.95 -6.97
C ARG A 471 0.13 -19.41 -8.19
N LEU A 472 0.15 -18.58 -9.21
CA LEU A 472 0.85 -18.84 -10.47
C LEU A 472 2.00 -17.85 -10.65
N ASP A 473 3.11 -18.35 -11.17
CA ASP A 473 4.18 -17.56 -11.79
C ASP A 473 4.29 -18.03 -13.25
N ILE A 474 3.94 -17.15 -14.18
CA ILE A 474 3.94 -17.44 -15.62
C ILE A 474 5.03 -16.60 -16.26
N ASP A 475 5.98 -17.25 -16.90
CA ASP A 475 7.20 -16.62 -17.40
C ASP A 475 7.44 -16.99 -18.86
N GLY A 476 7.52 -15.99 -19.73
CA GLY A 476 7.71 -16.18 -21.17
C GLY A 476 7.99 -14.85 -21.86
N PRO A 477 7.24 -14.46 -22.90
CA PRO A 477 7.43 -13.17 -23.55
C PRO A 477 7.16 -12.03 -22.56
N SER A 478 6.07 -12.08 -21.81
CA SER A 478 5.79 -11.26 -20.64
C SER A 478 5.81 -12.13 -19.38
N ARG A 479 5.68 -11.51 -18.19
CA ARG A 479 5.58 -12.25 -16.93
C ARG A 479 4.29 -11.93 -16.19
N ILE A 480 3.60 -12.94 -15.68
CA ILE A 480 2.41 -12.79 -14.84
C ILE A 480 2.68 -13.39 -13.46
N LEU A 481 2.30 -12.66 -12.42
CA LEU A 481 2.18 -13.18 -11.06
C LEU A 481 0.73 -13.03 -10.59
N SER A 482 0.07 -14.15 -10.33
CA SER A 482 -1.32 -14.15 -9.86
C SER A 482 -1.41 -13.99 -8.34
N ASN A 483 -2.45 -13.30 -7.87
CA ASN A 483 -2.80 -13.36 -6.46
C ASN A 483 -3.35 -14.73 -6.08
N PRO A 484 -3.16 -15.17 -4.81
CA PRO A 484 -3.47 -16.53 -4.43
C PRO A 484 -4.98 -16.80 -4.36
N ILE A 485 -5.35 -18.04 -4.61
CA ILE A 485 -6.66 -18.60 -4.29
C ILE A 485 -6.49 -19.51 -3.07
N PHE A 486 -7.28 -19.29 -2.03
CA PHE A 486 -7.20 -20.06 -0.80
C PHE A 486 -8.09 -21.29 -0.86
N VAL A 487 -7.65 -22.37 -0.22
CA VAL A 487 -8.47 -23.56 0.01
C VAL A 487 -8.42 -23.89 1.49
N LYS A 488 -9.59 -24.07 2.09
CA LYS A 488 -9.74 -24.48 3.48
C LYS A 488 -10.42 -25.84 3.53
N PHE A 489 -9.69 -26.82 4.05
CA PHE A 489 -10.22 -28.16 4.20
C PHE A 489 -11.12 -28.26 5.42
N GLY A 490 -12.27 -28.92 5.30
CA GLY A 490 -13.18 -29.10 6.43
C GLY A 490 -12.50 -29.83 7.58
N SER A 491 -12.90 -29.48 8.80
CA SER A 491 -12.39 -30.17 10.00
C SER A 491 -12.97 -31.59 10.05
N PRO A 492 -12.24 -32.58 10.60
CA PRO A 492 -12.84 -33.87 10.88
C PRO A 492 -14.08 -33.64 11.74
N SER A 493 -15.25 -34.10 11.29
CA SER A 493 -16.45 -34.05 12.11
C SER A 493 -16.14 -34.80 13.40
N GLY A 494 -16.04 -34.06 14.50
CA GLY A 494 -15.98 -34.65 15.82
C GLY A 494 -17.27 -35.44 15.98
N ASN A 495 -17.16 -36.76 16.03
CA ASN A 495 -18.23 -37.60 16.57
C ASN A 495 -18.53 -37.04 17.97
N THR A 496 -19.60 -36.25 18.08
CA THR A 496 -20.38 -36.17 19.31
C THR A 496 -20.86 -37.59 19.59
N LYS A 497 -20.03 -38.36 20.30
CA LYS A 497 -20.49 -39.54 21.00
C LYS A 497 -21.58 -39.02 21.95
N GLY A 498 -22.80 -39.47 21.70
CA GLY A 498 -23.82 -39.43 22.73
C GLY A 498 -23.29 -40.19 23.93
N GLU A 499 -23.27 -39.51 25.06
CA GLU A 499 -23.49 -40.11 26.38
C GLU A 499 -24.83 -39.58 26.91
#